data_AF-A0A7Y6UZV7-F1
#
_entry.id   AF-A0A7Y6UZV7-F1
#
_cell.length_a   1.000
_cell.length_b   1.000
_cell.length_c   1.000
_cell.angle_alpha   90.00
_cell.angle_beta   90.00
_cell.angle_gamma   90.00
#
_symmetry.space_group_name_H-M   'P 1'
#
loop_
_entity.id
_entity.type
_entity.pdbx_description
1 polymer ?
#
loop_
_entity_poly.entity_id
_entity_poly.type
_entity_poly.pdbx_seq_one_letter_code
_entity_poly.pdbx_strand_id
1 'polypeptide(L)'
;MKTFALMALALVAAGPAAAQIAGAADAPIPTQSSAVAEQETGRRLAALRLLPLVSGEAAIHAQRRQLDNNWRYFGDNRSAALPVLRRELTAELRKPKPQALLLLETGYFLRQLGETADHALAMQALLALDVGDPAITQNSAQLFRFVHLSAQERDARLLPLIDKFFLRGKVTVFIPQHGFTVDETSVCVFLYGQYGRAGEAHLRTLLGDAGIANKVLEILIWTGSPDSVPAVAALLQTSRDADIFSRALSFLLRSGGPQGTDALLAFDPRQLEGKPRQFYEQIQPQLRDASFAALREQLDELPVAPSASGKAQNSRPGLDDASMRQRLNEVYEHYGRYENVQPAEIAASTLPGAFLIEQVTRIRERSFLRVTGEALSDIDMSNTLLNTLRYRPDAAGAKP
;
A
#
# COMPACT_ATOMS: atom_id res chain seq x y z
N MET A 1 -1.54 -33.42 -23.57
CA MET A 1 -2.82 -33.14 -24.27
C MET A 1 -2.81 -31.71 -24.77
N LYS A 2 -2.85 -31.58 -26.10
CA LYS A 2 -3.25 -30.45 -26.98
C LYS A 2 -3.12 -28.99 -26.45
N THR A 3 -2.06 -28.36 -26.96
CA THR A 3 -1.85 -26.95 -27.39
C THR A 3 -3.08 -26.06 -27.62
N PHE A 4 -2.97 -24.78 -27.22
CA PHE A 4 -3.04 -23.51 -28.02
C PHE A 4 -2.91 -22.33 -27.03
N ALA A 5 -2.38 -21.14 -27.29
CA ALA A 5 -1.31 -20.60 -28.14
C ALA A 5 -1.12 -19.14 -27.64
N LEU A 6 0.13 -18.73 -27.39
CA LEU A 6 0.52 -17.33 -27.28
C LEU A 6 0.29 -16.64 -28.63
N MET A 7 -0.16 -15.38 -28.59
CA MET A 7 0.21 -14.41 -29.61
C MET A 7 0.62 -13.08 -28.96
N ALA A 8 1.92 -12.80 -29.07
CA ALA A 8 2.49 -11.47 -28.96
C ALA A 8 2.51 -10.84 -30.36
N LEU A 9 2.38 -9.52 -30.45
CA LEU A 9 3.01 -8.76 -31.52
C LEU A 9 3.39 -7.36 -31.03
N ALA A 10 4.62 -6.96 -31.36
CA ALA A 10 5.26 -5.71 -31.02
C ALA A 10 5.48 -4.85 -32.28
N LEU A 11 5.57 -3.53 -32.05
CA LEU A 11 6.16 -2.44 -32.86
C LEU A 11 5.66 -2.15 -34.29
N VAL A 12 5.44 -0.86 -34.59
CA VAL A 12 6.35 0.02 -35.36
C VAL A 12 5.84 1.47 -35.29
N ALA A 13 6.77 2.43 -35.14
CA ALA A 13 6.56 3.88 -35.21
C ALA A 13 6.82 4.43 -36.62
N ALA A 14 6.07 5.45 -37.06
CA ALA A 14 6.53 6.63 -37.84
C ALA A 14 5.32 7.51 -38.23
N GLY A 15 5.45 8.83 -38.04
CA GLY A 15 4.45 9.85 -38.44
C GLY A 15 4.41 10.12 -39.95
N PRO A 16 3.55 11.07 -40.37
CA PRO A 16 4.05 12.43 -40.54
C PRO A 16 3.09 13.54 -40.08
N ALA A 17 3.65 14.74 -39.96
CA ALA A 17 2.99 16.00 -39.64
C ALA A 17 2.02 16.47 -40.75
N ALA A 18 0.92 17.11 -40.35
CA ALA A 18 0.31 18.22 -41.10
C ALA A 18 -0.73 19.01 -40.29
N ALA A 19 -0.60 20.33 -40.36
CA ALA A 19 -1.63 21.37 -40.36
C ALA A 19 -2.45 21.67 -39.09
N GLN A 20 -2.09 22.80 -38.47
CA GLN A 20 -3.01 23.68 -37.75
C GLN A 20 -4.17 24.12 -38.66
N ILE A 21 -5.40 23.89 -38.22
CA ILE A 21 -6.54 24.74 -38.52
C ILE A 21 -7.29 24.99 -37.21
N ALA A 22 -7.25 26.24 -36.76
CA ALA A 22 -8.14 26.75 -35.73
C ALA A 22 -9.57 26.72 -36.27
N GLY A 23 -10.43 25.91 -35.64
CA GLY A 23 -11.86 25.83 -35.91
C GLY A 23 -12.61 25.96 -34.59
N ALA A 24 -13.63 26.81 -34.59
CA ALA A 24 -14.43 27.19 -33.43
C ALA A 24 -15.00 25.98 -32.67
N ALA A 25 -15.15 26.16 -31.37
CA ALA A 25 -15.80 25.24 -30.46
C ALA A 25 -17.26 24.99 -30.87
N ASP A 26 -17.49 23.93 -31.63
CA ASP A 26 -18.81 23.30 -31.72
C ASP A 26 -19.02 22.49 -30.44
N ALA A 27 -19.87 23.00 -29.56
CA ALA A 27 -20.44 22.20 -28.49
C ALA A 27 -21.22 21.04 -29.15
N PRO A 28 -20.88 19.78 -28.88
CA PRO A 28 -21.58 18.65 -29.50
C PRO A 28 -23.06 18.70 -29.11
N ILE A 29 -23.93 18.73 -30.12
CA ILE A 29 -25.37 18.60 -29.96
C ILE A 29 -25.63 17.24 -29.29
N PRO A 30 -26.29 17.19 -28.12
CA PRO A 30 -26.57 15.93 -27.45
C PRO A 30 -27.44 15.06 -28.36
N THR A 31 -26.90 13.91 -28.78
CA THR A 31 -27.69 12.90 -29.47
C THR A 31 -28.77 12.40 -28.50
N GLN A 32 -29.96 12.02 -29.00
CA GLN A 32 -31.07 11.55 -28.14
C GLN A 32 -30.65 10.42 -27.18
N SER A 33 -29.67 9.60 -27.58
CA SER A 33 -29.05 8.57 -26.74
C SER A 33 -28.34 9.13 -25.50
N SER A 34 -27.63 10.26 -25.63
CA SER A 34 -26.93 10.94 -24.51
C SER A 34 -27.91 11.48 -23.47
N ALA A 35 -29.00 12.13 -23.92
CA ALA A 35 -30.00 12.69 -23.01
C ALA A 35 -30.72 11.61 -22.19
N VAL A 36 -31.02 10.46 -22.80
CA VAL A 36 -31.60 9.30 -22.09
C VAL A 36 -30.61 8.75 -21.07
N ALA A 37 -29.32 8.66 -21.43
CA ALA A 37 -28.28 8.18 -20.52
C ALA A 37 -28.04 9.11 -19.32
N GLU A 38 -28.10 10.43 -19.52
CA GLU A 38 -28.02 11.42 -18.45
C GLU A 38 -29.20 11.31 -17.49
N GLN A 39 -30.43 11.18 -18.02
CA GLN A 39 -31.64 11.02 -17.21
C GLN A 39 -31.60 9.74 -16.37
N GLU A 40 -31.20 8.62 -16.97
CA GLU A 40 -31.08 7.34 -16.28
C GLU A 40 -29.97 7.36 -15.22
N THR A 41 -28.85 8.05 -15.49
CA THR A 41 -27.80 8.30 -14.50
C THR A 41 -28.37 9.06 -13.29
N GLY A 42 -29.11 10.14 -13.53
CA GLY A 42 -29.78 10.91 -12.48
C GLY A 42 -30.77 10.05 -11.68
N ARG A 43 -31.56 9.20 -12.33
CA ARG A 43 -32.50 8.28 -11.68
C ARG A 43 -31.80 7.29 -10.76
N ARG A 44 -30.67 6.71 -11.20
CA ARG A 44 -29.87 5.76 -10.39
C ARG A 44 -29.26 6.42 -9.17
N LEU A 45 -28.76 7.64 -9.30
CA LEU A 45 -28.25 8.42 -8.17
C LEU A 45 -29.37 8.79 -7.19
N ALA A 46 -30.56 9.14 -7.69
CA ALA A 46 -31.73 9.35 -6.83
C ALA A 46 -32.13 8.08 -6.09
N ALA A 47 -32.08 6.91 -6.73
CA ALA A 47 -32.35 5.62 -6.08
C ALA A 47 -31.30 5.29 -5.01
N LEU A 48 -30.02 5.61 -5.25
CA LEU A 48 -28.95 5.46 -4.26
C LEU A 48 -29.23 6.27 -2.98
N ARG A 49 -29.83 7.47 -3.13
CA ARG A 49 -30.24 8.31 -2.01
C ARG A 49 -31.28 7.69 -1.09
N LEU A 50 -32.04 6.74 -1.62
CA LEU A 50 -33.15 6.08 -0.93
C LEU A 50 -32.81 4.66 -0.49
N LEU A 51 -31.59 4.19 -0.72
CA LEU A 51 -31.20 2.85 -0.31
C LEU A 51 -31.23 2.70 1.22
N PRO A 52 -32.01 1.76 1.75
CA PRO A 52 -32.04 1.53 3.18
C PRO A 52 -30.75 0.86 3.65
N LEU A 53 -30.42 1.05 4.92
CA LEU A 53 -29.49 0.17 5.61
C LEU A 53 -30.14 -1.21 5.72
N VAL A 54 -29.48 -2.20 5.16
CA VAL A 54 -29.97 -3.59 5.20
C VAL A 54 -29.17 -4.40 6.20
N SER A 55 -29.80 -5.42 6.76
CA SER A 55 -29.18 -6.40 7.65
C SER A 55 -29.39 -7.81 7.11
N GLY A 56 -28.42 -8.69 7.34
CA GLY A 56 -28.46 -10.07 6.86
C GLY A 56 -27.77 -10.24 5.51
N GLU A 57 -27.06 -11.35 5.38
CA GLU A 57 -26.17 -11.65 4.26
C GLU A 57 -26.87 -11.54 2.89
N ALA A 58 -28.06 -12.13 2.75
CA ALA A 58 -28.83 -12.09 1.50
C ALA A 58 -29.21 -10.66 1.07
N ALA A 59 -29.62 -9.81 2.01
CA ALA A 59 -29.99 -8.43 1.73
C ALA A 59 -28.78 -7.56 1.38
N ILE A 60 -27.66 -7.77 2.08
CA ILE A 60 -26.37 -7.13 1.77
C ILE A 60 -25.90 -7.53 0.36
N HIS A 61 -26.00 -8.80 -0.02
CA HIS A 61 -25.66 -9.26 -1.37
C HIS A 61 -26.59 -8.68 -2.44
N ALA A 62 -27.89 -8.57 -2.17
CA ALA A 62 -28.82 -7.94 -3.10
C ALA A 62 -28.48 -6.46 -3.31
N GLN A 63 -28.19 -5.72 -2.24
CA GLN A 63 -27.77 -4.33 -2.31
C GLN A 63 -26.46 -4.17 -3.10
N ARG A 64 -25.44 -5.01 -2.83
CA ARG A 64 -24.17 -5.00 -3.58
C ARG A 64 -24.39 -5.21 -5.08
N ARG A 65 -25.23 -6.18 -5.47
CA ARG A 65 -25.57 -6.39 -6.89
C ARG A 65 -26.25 -5.16 -7.51
N GLN A 66 -27.07 -4.43 -6.75
CA GLN A 66 -27.67 -3.19 -7.23
C GLN A 66 -26.60 -2.09 -7.46
N LEU A 67 -25.64 -1.96 -6.54
CA LEU A 67 -24.50 -1.04 -6.69
C LEU A 67 -23.62 -1.42 -7.89
N ASP A 68 -23.26 -2.69 -8.03
CA ASP A 68 -22.48 -3.21 -9.16
C ASP A 68 -23.17 -2.95 -10.51
N ASN A 69 -24.49 -3.09 -10.55
CA ASN A 69 -25.28 -2.78 -11.75
C ASN A 69 -25.29 -1.29 -12.08
N ASN A 70 -25.29 -0.40 -11.07
CA ASN A 70 -25.14 1.04 -11.30
C ASN A 70 -23.73 1.36 -11.83
N TRP A 71 -22.69 0.77 -11.23
CA TRP A 71 -21.31 0.93 -11.67
C TRP A 71 -21.10 0.49 -13.11
N ARG A 72 -21.61 -0.69 -13.48
CA ARG A 72 -21.55 -1.18 -14.87
C ARG A 72 -22.24 -0.19 -15.82
N TYR A 73 -23.44 0.26 -15.47
CA TYR A 73 -24.18 1.23 -16.28
C TYR A 73 -23.40 2.55 -16.47
N PHE A 74 -22.84 3.11 -15.41
CA PHE A 74 -22.03 4.33 -15.48
C PHE A 74 -20.78 4.13 -16.33
N GLY A 75 -20.14 2.97 -16.25
CA GLY A 75 -18.99 2.61 -17.09
C GLY A 75 -19.36 2.49 -18.57
N ASP A 76 -20.44 1.79 -18.88
CA ASP A 76 -20.93 1.59 -20.26
C ASP A 76 -21.39 2.91 -20.91
N ASN A 77 -21.84 3.87 -20.10
CA ASN A 77 -22.33 5.19 -20.55
C ASN A 77 -21.44 6.35 -20.09
N ARG A 78 -20.13 6.10 -19.93
CA ARG A 78 -19.19 7.00 -19.23
C ARG A 78 -19.24 8.45 -19.69
N SER A 79 -19.26 8.71 -21.00
CA SER A 79 -19.26 10.08 -21.55
C SER A 79 -20.48 10.91 -21.11
N ALA A 80 -21.66 10.29 -21.04
CA ALA A 80 -22.89 10.93 -20.58
C ALA A 80 -23.03 10.91 -19.05
N ALA A 81 -22.53 9.86 -18.38
CA ALA A 81 -22.65 9.70 -16.94
C ALA A 81 -21.72 10.66 -16.15
N LEU A 82 -20.47 10.86 -16.60
CA LEU A 82 -19.49 11.65 -15.85
C LEU A 82 -19.93 13.10 -15.57
N PRO A 83 -20.48 13.89 -16.53
CA PRO A 83 -20.99 15.22 -16.25
C PRO A 83 -22.08 15.23 -15.16
N VAL A 84 -22.97 14.24 -15.17
CA VAL A 84 -24.04 14.09 -14.16
C VAL A 84 -23.44 13.75 -12.80
N LEU A 85 -22.53 12.77 -12.72
CA LEU A 85 -21.87 12.37 -11.48
C LEU A 85 -21.12 13.53 -10.83
N ARG A 86 -20.37 14.31 -11.63
CA ARG A 86 -19.66 15.53 -11.17
C ARG A 86 -20.61 16.55 -10.58
N ARG A 87 -21.70 16.87 -11.30
CA ARG A 87 -22.70 17.85 -10.87
C ARG A 87 -23.37 17.41 -9.57
N GLU A 88 -23.82 16.16 -9.50
CA GLU A 88 -24.53 15.62 -8.34
C GLU A 88 -23.62 15.51 -7.11
N LEU A 89 -22.37 15.07 -7.28
CA LEU A 89 -21.41 15.01 -6.18
C LEU A 89 -21.05 16.41 -5.65
N THR A 90 -20.83 17.36 -6.55
CA THR A 90 -20.57 18.76 -6.18
C THR A 90 -21.75 19.37 -5.42
N ALA A 91 -22.99 19.07 -5.84
CA ALA A 91 -24.19 19.51 -5.14
C ALA A 91 -24.34 18.83 -3.77
N GLU A 92 -24.05 17.53 -3.67
CA GLU A 92 -24.11 16.80 -2.40
C GLU A 92 -23.11 17.35 -1.38
N LEU A 93 -21.88 17.67 -1.80
CA LEU A 93 -20.83 18.22 -0.94
C LEU A 93 -21.18 19.58 -0.33
N ARG A 94 -22.12 20.32 -0.93
CA ARG A 94 -22.59 21.61 -0.41
C ARG A 94 -23.72 21.48 0.61
N LYS A 95 -24.27 20.27 0.81
CA LYS A 95 -25.34 20.06 1.78
C LYS A 95 -24.79 20.11 3.20
N PRO A 96 -25.57 20.61 4.17
CA PRO A 96 -25.18 20.55 5.60
C PRO A 96 -24.97 19.12 6.12
N LYS A 97 -25.68 18.16 5.53
CA LYS A 97 -25.56 16.72 5.81
C LYS A 97 -25.50 15.98 4.47
N PRO A 98 -24.31 15.81 3.88
CA PRO A 98 -24.13 15.01 2.68
C PRO A 98 -24.52 13.55 2.93
N GLN A 99 -25.11 12.89 1.94
CA GLN A 99 -25.41 11.46 2.07
C GLN A 99 -24.12 10.62 1.91
N ALA A 100 -23.73 9.90 2.96
CA ALA A 100 -22.46 9.18 3.02
C ALA A 100 -22.29 8.13 1.90
N LEU A 101 -23.35 7.36 1.59
CA LEU A 101 -23.29 6.36 0.52
C LEU A 101 -23.11 6.99 -0.87
N LEU A 102 -23.76 8.12 -1.17
CA LEU A 102 -23.55 8.81 -2.45
C LEU A 102 -22.14 9.35 -2.59
N LEU A 103 -21.59 9.94 -1.51
CA LEU A 103 -20.20 10.39 -1.49
C LEU A 103 -19.23 9.23 -1.73
N LEU A 104 -19.45 8.09 -1.07
CA LEU A 104 -18.62 6.90 -1.22
C LEU A 104 -18.70 6.32 -2.63
N GLU A 105 -19.89 6.06 -3.14
CA GLU A 105 -20.09 5.45 -4.47
C GLU A 105 -19.58 6.36 -5.59
N THR A 106 -20.02 7.62 -5.59
CA THR A 106 -19.70 8.55 -6.68
C THR A 106 -18.26 9.00 -6.61
N GLY A 107 -17.75 9.30 -5.41
CA GLY A 107 -16.34 9.67 -5.21
C GLY A 107 -15.41 8.53 -5.61
N TYR A 108 -15.70 7.29 -5.19
CA TYR A 108 -14.87 6.15 -5.57
C TYR A 108 -14.95 5.86 -7.07
N PHE A 109 -16.13 5.96 -7.70
CA PHE A 109 -16.27 5.81 -9.15
C PHE A 109 -15.43 6.84 -9.91
N LEU A 110 -15.53 8.13 -9.54
CA LEU A 110 -14.75 9.20 -10.15
C LEU A 110 -13.23 8.99 -9.95
N ARG A 111 -12.82 8.45 -8.80
CA ARG A 111 -11.41 8.13 -8.57
C ARG A 111 -10.92 6.97 -9.43
N GLN A 112 -11.71 5.91 -9.59
CA GLN A 112 -11.30 4.69 -10.26
C GLN A 112 -11.47 4.75 -11.79
N LEU A 113 -12.55 5.36 -12.26
CA LEU A 113 -12.98 5.34 -13.67
C LEU A 113 -13.24 6.74 -14.22
N GLY A 114 -13.07 7.81 -13.43
CA GLY A 114 -13.14 9.19 -13.91
C GLY A 114 -11.93 9.60 -14.73
N GLU A 115 -11.86 10.89 -15.05
CA GLU A 115 -10.69 11.52 -15.64
C GLU A 115 -9.76 12.03 -14.53
N THR A 116 -8.49 12.31 -14.83
CA THR A 116 -7.54 12.85 -13.84
C THR A 116 -8.06 14.13 -13.18
N ALA A 117 -8.82 14.96 -13.91
CA ALA A 117 -9.45 16.17 -13.38
C ALA A 117 -10.50 15.89 -12.28
N ASP A 118 -11.05 14.67 -12.23
CA ASP A 118 -12.06 14.26 -11.23
C ASP A 118 -11.44 13.89 -9.88
N HIS A 119 -10.13 13.63 -9.83
CA HIS A 119 -9.45 13.17 -8.63
C HIS A 119 -9.59 14.14 -7.45
N ALA A 120 -9.51 15.44 -7.71
CA ALA A 120 -9.68 16.46 -6.68
C ALA A 120 -11.09 16.45 -6.08
N LEU A 121 -12.12 16.27 -6.91
CA LEU A 121 -13.50 16.17 -6.45
C LEU A 121 -13.75 14.87 -5.68
N ALA A 122 -13.18 13.76 -6.14
CA ALA A 122 -13.21 12.49 -5.42
C ALA A 122 -12.52 12.59 -4.05
N MET A 123 -11.36 13.24 -3.96
CA MET A 123 -10.68 13.49 -2.69
C MET A 123 -11.53 14.33 -1.74
N GLN A 124 -12.21 15.36 -2.22
CA GLN A 124 -13.16 16.14 -1.41
C GLN A 124 -14.31 15.28 -0.89
N ALA A 125 -14.85 14.39 -1.72
CA ALA A 125 -15.87 13.44 -1.31
C ALA A 125 -15.40 12.49 -0.21
N LEU A 126 -14.19 11.94 -0.35
CA LEU A 126 -13.58 11.07 0.63
C LEU A 126 -13.36 11.76 1.98
N LEU A 127 -12.83 12.99 1.96
CA LEU A 127 -12.58 13.79 3.16
C LEU A 127 -13.87 14.26 3.86
N ALA A 128 -14.99 14.33 3.12
CA ALA A 128 -16.30 14.70 3.66
C ALA A 128 -17.09 13.52 4.24
N LEU A 129 -16.59 12.28 4.13
CA LEU A 129 -17.29 11.11 4.67
C LEU A 129 -17.36 11.13 6.19
N ASP A 130 -18.57 10.99 6.73
CA ASP A 130 -18.75 10.63 8.13
C ASP A 130 -18.50 9.13 8.31
N VAL A 131 -17.32 8.79 8.80
CA VAL A 131 -16.93 7.41 9.07
C VAL A 131 -17.73 6.74 10.21
N GLY A 132 -18.51 7.51 10.98
CA GLY A 132 -19.46 6.98 11.96
C GLY A 132 -20.80 6.53 11.35
N ASP A 133 -21.06 6.86 10.08
CA ASP A 133 -22.29 6.47 9.40
C ASP A 133 -22.33 4.94 9.18
N PRO A 134 -23.43 4.25 9.55
CA PRO A 134 -23.55 2.81 9.35
C PRO A 134 -23.39 2.37 7.90
N ALA A 135 -23.75 3.22 6.92
CA ALA A 135 -23.59 2.92 5.50
C ALA A 135 -22.10 2.81 5.13
N ILE A 136 -21.23 3.59 5.77
CA ILE A 136 -19.78 3.51 5.56
C ILE A 136 -19.21 2.25 6.21
N THR A 137 -19.68 1.91 7.41
CA THR A 137 -19.26 0.69 8.10
C THR A 137 -19.64 -0.58 7.30
N GLN A 138 -20.86 -0.64 6.76
CA GLN A 138 -21.31 -1.75 5.90
C GLN A 138 -20.53 -1.86 4.58
N ASN A 139 -19.93 -0.77 4.12
CA ASN A 139 -19.16 -0.68 2.89
C ASN A 139 -17.66 -0.43 3.15
N SER A 140 -17.13 -0.88 4.30
CA SER A 140 -15.74 -0.69 4.72
C SER A 140 -14.70 -1.20 3.70
N ALA A 141 -14.99 -2.30 3.01
CA ALA A 141 -14.13 -2.83 1.95
C ALA A 141 -14.00 -1.88 0.75
N GLN A 142 -15.06 -1.16 0.40
CA GLN A 142 -15.03 -0.15 -0.65
C GLN A 142 -14.34 1.12 -0.16
N LEU A 143 -14.61 1.54 1.08
CA LEU A 143 -13.88 2.66 1.68
C LEU A 143 -12.38 2.39 1.69
N PHE A 144 -11.96 1.19 2.08
CA PHE A 144 -10.55 0.78 2.03
C PHE A 144 -9.97 0.94 0.62
N ARG A 145 -10.63 0.41 -0.42
CA ARG A 145 -10.15 0.55 -1.80
C ARG A 145 -10.09 2.01 -2.25
N PHE A 146 -11.06 2.83 -1.84
CA PHE A 146 -11.07 4.25 -2.16
C PHE A 146 -9.90 4.99 -1.49
N VAL A 147 -9.71 4.77 -0.19
CA VAL A 147 -8.59 5.37 0.56
C VAL A 147 -7.25 4.87 0.03
N HIS A 148 -7.11 3.57 -0.24
CA HIS A 148 -5.90 2.98 -0.79
C HIS A 148 -5.53 3.57 -2.15
N LEU A 149 -6.52 3.73 -3.04
CA LEU A 149 -6.30 4.34 -4.35
C LEU A 149 -5.97 5.84 -4.26
N SER A 150 -6.59 6.56 -3.33
CA SER A 150 -6.33 7.99 -3.08
C SER A 150 -5.00 8.24 -2.36
N ALA A 151 -4.53 7.30 -1.53
CA ALA A 151 -3.27 7.38 -0.80
C ALA A 151 -2.03 7.43 -1.72
N GLN A 152 -2.17 7.03 -2.99
CA GLN A 152 -1.12 7.16 -4.00
C GLN A 152 -0.66 8.61 -4.21
N GLU A 153 -1.55 9.59 -3.98
CA GLU A 153 -1.23 11.02 -4.06
C GLU A 153 -0.53 11.55 -2.79
N ARG A 154 -0.44 10.72 -1.75
CA ARG A 154 0.21 11.04 -0.47
C ARG A 154 -0.35 12.31 0.20
N ASP A 155 -1.63 12.60 0.00
CA ASP A 155 -2.30 13.71 0.66
C ASP A 155 -2.44 13.44 2.16
N ALA A 156 -1.71 14.19 2.98
CA ALA A 156 -1.67 14.04 4.43
C ALA A 156 -3.03 14.26 5.10
N ARG A 157 -3.98 14.95 4.44
CA ARG A 157 -5.34 15.16 4.96
C ARG A 157 -6.14 13.87 5.13
N LEU A 158 -5.72 12.77 4.48
CA LEU A 158 -6.33 11.46 4.67
C LEU A 158 -5.86 10.74 5.93
N LEU A 159 -4.70 11.08 6.50
CA LEU A 159 -4.16 10.38 7.67
C LEU A 159 -5.14 10.37 8.87
N PRO A 160 -5.84 11.48 9.22
CA PRO A 160 -6.86 11.44 10.27
C PRO A 160 -8.03 10.49 9.99
N LEU A 161 -8.44 10.33 8.73
CA LEU A 161 -9.46 9.36 8.34
C LEU A 161 -8.93 7.94 8.51
N ILE A 162 -7.68 7.69 8.09
CA ILE A 162 -7.01 6.39 8.27
C ILE A 162 -6.93 6.03 9.76
N ASP A 163 -6.50 6.97 10.59
CA ASP A 163 -6.38 6.84 12.03
C ASP A 163 -7.70 6.49 12.71
N LYS A 164 -8.77 7.20 12.33
CA LYS A 164 -10.09 7.09 12.96
C LYS A 164 -10.79 5.79 12.58
N PHE A 165 -10.79 5.42 11.30
CA PHE A 165 -11.60 4.29 10.82
C PHE A 165 -10.82 2.96 10.73
N PHE A 166 -9.55 2.99 10.29
CA PHE A 166 -8.79 1.76 10.04
C PHE A 166 -7.83 1.41 11.17
N LEU A 167 -7.06 2.39 11.67
CA LEU A 167 -6.10 2.14 12.74
C LEU A 167 -6.84 1.79 14.05
N ARG A 168 -7.81 2.61 14.46
CA ARG A 168 -8.63 2.39 15.67
C ARG A 168 -9.82 1.46 15.45
N GLY A 169 -10.21 1.22 14.21
CA GLY A 169 -11.29 0.30 13.87
C GLY A 169 -10.80 -1.14 13.65
N LYS A 170 -11.79 -2.03 13.50
CA LYS A 170 -11.61 -3.45 13.23
C LYS A 170 -12.08 -3.77 11.82
N VAL A 171 -11.27 -3.40 10.83
CA VAL A 171 -11.63 -3.52 9.41
C VAL A 171 -10.79 -4.61 8.77
N THR A 172 -11.45 -5.65 8.29
CA THR A 172 -10.86 -6.68 7.42
C THR A 172 -11.44 -6.57 6.02
N VAL A 173 -10.66 -6.85 4.99
CA VAL A 173 -11.08 -6.69 3.60
C VAL A 173 -10.85 -7.98 2.82
N PHE A 174 -11.93 -8.58 2.33
CA PHE A 174 -11.83 -9.69 1.39
C PHE A 174 -11.53 -9.16 -0.02
N ILE A 175 -10.52 -9.74 -0.67
CA ILE A 175 -10.10 -9.47 -2.05
C ILE A 175 -10.45 -10.70 -2.90
N PRO A 176 -11.60 -10.67 -3.60
CA PRO A 176 -12.11 -11.84 -4.32
C PRO A 176 -11.15 -12.39 -5.37
N GLN A 177 -10.40 -11.51 -6.05
CA GLN A 177 -9.48 -11.87 -7.13
C GLN A 177 -8.37 -12.82 -6.69
N HIS A 178 -8.06 -12.84 -5.38
CA HIS A 178 -6.97 -13.63 -4.81
C HIS A 178 -7.45 -14.65 -3.78
N GLY A 179 -8.76 -14.72 -3.49
CA GLY A 179 -9.29 -15.52 -2.39
C GLY A 179 -8.66 -15.17 -1.03
N PHE A 180 -8.20 -13.93 -0.87
CA PHE A 180 -7.38 -13.48 0.25
C PHE A 180 -8.15 -12.47 1.12
N THR A 181 -8.07 -12.60 2.43
CA THR A 181 -8.58 -11.60 3.37
C THR A 181 -7.42 -10.82 3.95
N VAL A 182 -7.41 -9.51 3.72
CA VAL A 182 -6.52 -8.57 4.37
C VAL A 182 -7.01 -8.38 5.82
N ASP A 183 -6.20 -8.76 6.79
CA ASP A 183 -6.49 -8.56 8.20
C ASP A 183 -6.38 -7.08 8.61
N GLU A 184 -6.79 -6.77 9.85
CA GLU A 184 -6.86 -5.41 10.37
C GLU A 184 -5.51 -4.66 10.37
N THR A 185 -4.42 -5.36 10.65
CA THR A 185 -3.07 -4.79 10.66
C THR A 185 -2.60 -4.61 9.23
N SER A 186 -2.75 -5.62 8.37
CA SER A 186 -2.35 -5.55 6.96
C SER A 186 -3.08 -4.44 6.19
N VAL A 187 -4.36 -4.18 6.51
CA VAL A 187 -5.10 -3.02 5.97
C VAL A 187 -4.33 -1.73 6.26
N CYS A 188 -3.88 -1.52 7.49
CA CYS A 188 -3.15 -0.32 7.87
C CYS A 188 -1.76 -0.29 7.22
N VAL A 189 -1.09 -1.44 7.10
CA VAL A 189 0.20 -1.55 6.40
C VAL A 189 0.10 -1.05 4.95
N PHE A 190 -0.94 -1.48 4.20
CA PHE A 190 -1.17 -1.01 2.83
C PHE A 190 -1.54 0.47 2.73
N LEU A 191 -2.18 1.04 3.75
CA LEU A 191 -2.56 2.46 3.76
C LEU A 191 -1.38 3.35 4.12
N TYR A 192 -0.72 3.13 5.26
CA TYR A 192 0.41 3.96 5.70
C TYR A 192 1.67 3.73 4.84
N GLY A 193 1.90 2.52 4.34
CA GLY A 193 3.07 2.18 3.54
C GLY A 193 3.22 3.04 2.27
N GLN A 194 2.12 3.45 1.66
CA GLN A 194 2.13 4.31 0.47
C GLN A 194 2.64 5.73 0.74
N TYR A 195 2.55 6.20 1.99
CA TYR A 195 3.06 7.51 2.42
C TYR A 195 4.57 7.48 2.69
N GLY A 196 5.21 6.30 2.67
CA GLY A 196 6.65 6.17 2.93
C GLY A 196 7.06 6.83 4.24
N ARG A 197 8.12 7.66 4.19
CA ARG A 197 8.64 8.40 5.34
C ARG A 197 7.59 9.28 6.05
N ALA A 198 6.63 9.86 5.31
CA ALA A 198 5.60 10.69 5.92
C ALA A 198 4.62 9.84 6.76
N GLY A 199 4.29 8.63 6.28
CA GLY A 199 3.48 7.67 7.02
C GLY A 199 4.18 7.15 8.27
N GLU A 200 5.48 6.81 8.14
CA GLU A 200 6.32 6.43 9.28
C GLU A 200 6.39 7.54 10.33
N ALA A 201 6.67 8.78 9.91
CA ALA A 201 6.77 9.92 10.83
C ALA A 201 5.46 10.17 11.58
N HIS A 202 4.31 10.03 10.90
CA HIS A 202 2.98 10.11 11.51
C HIS A 202 2.76 9.00 12.54
N LEU A 203 2.99 7.74 12.17
CA LEU A 203 2.86 6.58 13.06
C LEU A 203 3.72 6.72 14.32
N ARG A 204 4.95 7.24 14.19
CA ARG A 204 5.83 7.48 15.33
C ARG A 204 5.21 8.40 16.38
N THR A 205 4.42 9.40 15.98
CA THR A 205 3.71 10.29 16.93
C THR A 205 2.61 9.57 17.72
N LEU A 206 2.10 8.45 17.20
CA LEU A 206 1.02 7.67 17.79
C LEU A 206 1.51 6.57 18.73
N LEU A 207 2.82 6.33 18.83
CA LEU A 207 3.41 5.31 19.72
C LEU A 207 3.12 5.54 21.21
N GLY A 208 2.82 6.77 21.62
CA GLY A 208 2.43 7.10 23.00
C GLY A 208 0.97 6.78 23.35
N ASP A 209 0.13 6.44 22.36
CA ASP A 209 -1.28 6.06 22.58
C ASP A 209 -1.37 4.56 22.90
N ALA A 210 -1.52 4.24 24.19
CA ALA A 210 -1.59 2.87 24.69
C ALA A 210 -2.69 2.02 24.03
N GLY A 211 -3.77 2.63 23.53
CA GLY A 211 -4.86 1.92 22.88
C GLY A 211 -4.51 1.36 21.50
N ILE A 212 -3.45 1.88 20.86
CA ILE A 212 -3.04 1.50 19.50
C ILE A 212 -1.54 1.21 19.36
N ALA A 213 -0.73 1.42 20.40
CA ALA A 213 0.73 1.27 20.35
C ALA A 213 1.19 -0.08 19.75
N ASN A 214 0.55 -1.19 20.15
CA ASN A 214 0.85 -2.52 19.59
C ASN A 214 0.62 -2.57 18.07
N LYS A 215 -0.51 -2.05 17.59
CA LYS A 215 -0.84 -2.02 16.15
C LYS A 215 0.09 -1.08 15.39
N VAL A 216 0.44 0.06 15.97
CA VAL A 216 1.43 1.00 15.39
C VAL A 216 2.80 0.32 15.25
N LEU A 217 3.28 -0.37 16.30
CA LEU A 217 4.53 -1.13 16.23
C LEU A 217 4.48 -2.22 15.16
N GLU A 218 3.38 -2.96 15.07
CA GLU A 218 3.19 -3.95 14.01
C GLU A 218 3.27 -3.32 12.62
N ILE A 219 2.63 -2.17 12.39
CA ILE A 219 2.70 -1.46 11.11
C ILE A 219 4.14 -1.00 10.82
N LEU A 220 4.84 -0.46 11.81
CA LEU A 220 6.23 -0.01 11.67
C LEU A 220 7.20 -1.15 11.37
N ILE A 221 6.93 -2.39 11.78
CA ILE A 221 7.73 -3.56 11.36
C ILE A 221 7.71 -3.68 9.82
N TRP A 222 6.60 -3.36 9.17
CA TRP A 222 6.46 -3.44 7.72
C TRP A 222 6.93 -2.19 6.98
N THR A 223 6.62 -1.00 7.51
CA THR A 223 6.78 0.27 6.79
C THR A 223 7.97 1.10 7.26
N GLY A 224 8.45 0.86 8.48
CA GLY A 224 9.39 1.73 9.15
C GLY A 224 10.83 1.60 8.67
N SER A 225 11.68 2.40 9.31
CA SER A 225 13.10 2.52 9.02
C SER A 225 13.86 2.93 10.30
N PRO A 226 15.20 3.10 10.26
CA PRO A 226 15.98 3.54 11.40
C PRO A 226 15.50 4.87 12.01
N ASP A 227 14.78 5.70 11.24
CA ASP A 227 14.21 6.96 11.71
C ASP A 227 13.24 6.78 12.90
N SER A 228 12.64 5.61 13.07
CA SER A 228 11.76 5.30 14.20
C SER A 228 12.47 4.64 15.39
N VAL A 229 13.76 4.28 15.26
CA VAL A 229 14.52 3.63 16.34
C VAL A 229 14.51 4.42 17.65
N PRO A 230 14.74 5.75 17.68
CA PRO A 230 14.75 6.48 18.95
C PRO A 230 13.41 6.39 19.71
N ALA A 231 12.28 6.48 18.99
CA ALA A 231 10.95 6.41 19.60
C ALA A 231 10.61 4.99 20.06
N VAL A 232 10.95 3.97 19.26
CA VAL A 232 10.68 2.57 19.62
C VAL A 232 11.59 2.09 20.75
N ALA A 233 12.86 2.50 20.77
CA ALA A 233 13.79 2.20 21.85
C ALA A 233 13.35 2.85 23.18
N ALA A 234 12.79 4.06 23.14
CA ALA A 234 12.21 4.69 24.32
C ALA A 234 11.06 3.86 24.93
N LEU A 235 10.22 3.24 24.08
CA LEU A 235 9.15 2.37 24.55
C LEU A 235 9.66 1.14 25.32
N LEU A 236 10.81 0.57 24.93
CA LEU A 236 11.42 -0.54 25.66
C LEU A 236 11.78 -0.15 27.10
N GLN A 237 12.17 1.11 27.32
CA GLN A 237 12.58 1.61 28.63
C GLN A 237 11.40 2.00 29.52
N THR A 238 10.25 2.34 28.92
CA THR A 238 9.09 2.87 29.65
C THR A 238 7.95 1.86 29.81
N SER A 239 7.85 0.88 28.93
CA SER A 239 6.76 -0.10 28.94
C SER A 239 7.16 -1.39 29.65
N ARG A 240 6.28 -1.87 30.53
CA ARG A 240 6.40 -3.20 31.16
C ARG A 240 5.54 -4.27 30.47
N ASP A 241 4.86 -3.89 29.40
CA ASP A 241 3.99 -4.78 28.65
C ASP A 241 4.82 -5.72 27.75
N ALA A 242 4.62 -7.02 27.90
CA ALA A 242 5.38 -8.05 27.18
C ALA A 242 5.09 -8.04 25.67
N ASP A 243 3.88 -7.69 25.26
CA ASP A 243 3.47 -7.58 23.86
C ASP A 243 4.13 -6.38 23.18
N ILE A 244 4.19 -5.23 23.89
CA ILE A 244 4.93 -4.05 23.43
C ILE A 244 6.42 -4.39 23.30
N PHE A 245 7.01 -5.04 24.30
CA PHE A 245 8.41 -5.46 24.26
C PHE A 245 8.70 -6.34 23.04
N SER A 246 7.91 -7.39 22.82
CA SER A 246 8.12 -8.32 21.71
C SER A 246 8.03 -7.64 20.34
N ARG A 247 7.10 -6.70 20.17
CA ARG A 247 6.90 -5.96 18.91
C ARG A 247 7.97 -4.90 18.69
N ALA A 248 8.34 -4.15 19.73
CA ALA A 248 9.44 -3.20 19.68
C ALA A 248 10.77 -3.88 19.37
N LEU A 249 11.05 -5.03 20.00
CA LEU A 249 12.20 -5.87 19.70
C LEU A 249 12.19 -6.33 18.23
N SER A 250 11.05 -6.82 17.75
CA SER A 250 10.89 -7.25 16.35
C SER A 250 11.13 -6.11 15.36
N PHE A 251 10.65 -4.89 15.67
CA PHE A 251 10.92 -3.70 14.88
C PHE A 251 12.42 -3.37 14.83
N LEU A 252 13.08 -3.34 15.98
CA LEU A 252 14.51 -2.96 16.07
C LEU A 252 15.40 -3.95 15.31
N LEU A 253 15.07 -5.24 15.35
CA LEU A 253 15.77 -6.30 14.61
C LEU A 253 15.55 -6.22 13.09
N ARG A 254 14.31 -6.00 12.64
CA ARG A 254 13.94 -6.12 11.22
C ARG A 254 14.05 -4.82 10.44
N SER A 255 13.77 -3.69 11.07
CA SER A 255 13.64 -2.39 10.42
C SER A 255 14.62 -1.34 10.96
N GLY A 256 15.21 -1.59 12.13
CA GLY A 256 16.12 -0.66 12.82
C GLY A 256 17.55 -0.62 12.28
N GLY A 257 17.99 -1.62 11.51
CA GLY A 257 19.38 -1.68 11.03
C GLY A 257 20.42 -1.69 12.16
N PRO A 258 21.65 -1.20 11.90
CA PRO A 258 22.68 -1.09 12.93
C PRO A 258 22.24 -0.27 14.15
N GLN A 259 21.44 0.79 13.95
CA GLN A 259 20.93 1.61 15.05
C GLN A 259 19.99 0.83 15.97
N GLY A 260 19.16 -0.06 15.39
CA GLY A 260 18.28 -0.94 16.16
C GLY A 260 19.08 -1.93 17.02
N THR A 261 20.12 -2.53 16.43
CA THR A 261 21.04 -3.42 17.17
C THR A 261 21.77 -2.69 18.28
N ASP A 262 22.31 -1.49 18.01
CA ASP A 262 22.95 -0.66 19.02
C ASP A 262 21.99 -0.32 20.18
N ALA A 263 20.73 0.01 19.87
CA ALA A 263 19.71 0.28 20.89
C ALA A 263 19.39 -0.96 21.74
N LEU A 264 19.34 -2.15 21.12
CA LEU A 264 19.12 -3.41 21.83
C LEU A 264 20.31 -3.83 22.68
N LEU A 265 21.55 -3.57 22.23
CA LEU A 265 22.76 -3.83 23.03
C LEU A 265 22.91 -2.87 24.21
N ALA A 266 22.39 -1.65 24.08
CA ALA A 266 22.36 -0.64 25.14
C ALA A 266 21.18 -0.80 26.14
N PHE A 267 20.22 -1.68 25.83
CA PHE A 267 19.05 -1.93 26.67
C PHE A 267 19.42 -2.62 27.99
N ASP A 268 18.79 -2.24 29.10
CA ASP A 268 18.99 -2.88 30.42
C ASP A 268 17.96 -4.01 30.63
N PRO A 269 18.36 -5.29 30.52
CA PRO A 269 17.42 -6.41 30.63
C PRO A 269 16.94 -6.67 32.05
N ARG A 270 17.46 -5.98 33.08
CA ARG A 270 17.04 -6.17 34.48
C ARG A 270 15.57 -5.87 34.71
N GLN A 271 14.96 -5.05 33.84
CA GLN A 271 13.53 -4.72 33.91
C GLN A 271 12.64 -5.80 33.30
N LEU A 272 13.21 -6.79 32.60
CA LEU A 272 12.47 -7.89 32.03
C LEU A 272 12.35 -9.06 33.00
N GLU A 273 11.19 -9.70 32.99
CA GLU A 273 10.91 -10.90 33.75
C GLU A 273 10.36 -12.00 32.83
N GLY A 274 10.52 -13.27 33.22
CA GLY A 274 9.95 -14.41 32.50
C GLY A 274 10.43 -14.59 31.06
N LYS A 275 9.49 -14.88 30.14
CA LYS A 275 9.78 -15.22 28.74
C LYS A 275 10.48 -14.08 27.96
N PRO A 276 10.07 -12.79 28.06
CA PRO A 276 10.79 -11.69 27.42
C PRO A 276 12.28 -11.65 27.75
N ARG A 277 12.65 -11.87 29.02
CA ARG A 277 14.04 -11.89 29.45
C ARG A 277 14.80 -13.06 28.84
N GLN A 278 14.24 -14.27 28.91
CA GLN A 278 14.85 -15.47 28.34
C GLN A 278 15.09 -15.31 26.83
N PHE A 279 14.11 -14.75 26.12
CA PHE A 279 14.24 -14.50 24.68
C PHE A 279 15.32 -13.47 24.37
N TYR A 280 15.36 -12.36 25.11
CA TYR A 280 16.42 -11.35 24.94
C TYR A 280 17.83 -11.90 25.21
N GLU A 281 17.99 -12.70 26.27
CA GLU A 281 19.26 -13.36 26.59
C GLU A 281 19.70 -14.34 25.49
N GLN A 282 18.76 -15.04 24.83
CA GLN A 282 19.03 -15.96 23.73
C GLN A 282 19.52 -15.26 22.44
N ILE A 283 18.97 -14.09 22.11
CA ILE A 283 19.33 -13.37 20.88
C ILE A 283 20.57 -12.48 21.04
N GLN A 284 21.02 -12.23 22.27
CA GLN A 284 22.14 -11.32 22.54
C GLN A 284 23.45 -11.68 21.80
N PRO A 285 23.85 -12.96 21.68
CA PRO A 285 24.99 -13.35 20.88
C PRO A 285 24.81 -12.97 19.39
N GLN A 286 23.63 -13.24 18.83
CA GLN A 286 23.31 -12.94 17.43
C GLN A 286 23.34 -11.43 17.14
N LEU A 287 22.94 -10.60 18.11
CA LEU A 287 23.04 -9.14 18.01
C LEU A 287 24.49 -8.67 17.89
N ARG A 288 25.43 -9.32 18.58
CA ARG A 288 26.86 -8.95 18.56
C ARG A 288 27.55 -9.41 17.28
N ASP A 289 27.10 -10.53 16.73
CA ASP A 289 27.65 -11.12 15.50
C ASP A 289 26.99 -10.58 14.23
N ALA A 290 25.99 -9.69 14.36
CA ALA A 290 25.28 -9.07 13.25
C ALA A 290 26.25 -8.28 12.37
N SER A 291 26.45 -8.76 11.14
CA SER A 291 27.33 -8.18 10.14
C SER A 291 26.73 -8.29 8.76
N PHE A 292 27.23 -7.51 7.80
CA PHE A 292 26.79 -7.62 6.41
C PHE A 292 26.98 -9.03 5.86
N ALA A 293 28.09 -9.70 6.19
CA ALA A 293 28.38 -11.05 5.73
C ALA A 293 27.34 -12.06 6.25
N ALA A 294 27.05 -12.03 7.56
CA ALA A 294 26.07 -12.92 8.19
C ALA A 294 24.64 -12.69 7.66
N LEU A 295 24.24 -11.43 7.49
CA LEU A 295 22.91 -11.10 6.96
C LEU A 295 22.77 -11.39 5.46
N ARG A 296 23.86 -11.32 4.69
CA ARG A 296 23.84 -11.71 3.27
C ARG A 296 23.69 -13.22 3.12
N GLU A 297 24.34 -14.02 3.96
CA GLU A 297 24.17 -15.48 3.96
C GLU A 297 22.70 -15.88 4.18
N GLN A 298 21.98 -15.19 5.07
CA GLN A 298 20.54 -15.38 5.25
C GLN A 298 19.71 -15.07 3.98
N LEU A 299 20.16 -14.14 3.14
CA LEU A 299 19.49 -13.85 1.86
C LEU A 299 19.70 -14.97 0.84
N ASP A 300 20.83 -15.69 0.89
CA ASP A 300 21.12 -16.82 0.00
C ASP A 300 20.24 -18.04 0.32
N GLU A 301 19.75 -18.15 1.55
CA GLU A 301 18.83 -19.21 2.00
C GLU A 301 17.36 -18.95 1.61
N LEU A 302 17.03 -17.74 1.13
CA LEU A 302 15.66 -17.43 0.74
C LEU A 302 15.24 -18.22 -0.52
N PRO A 303 13.97 -18.69 -0.60
CA PRO A 303 13.51 -19.45 -1.75
C PRO A 303 13.62 -18.66 -3.05
N VAL A 304 14.37 -19.20 -4.02
CA VAL A 304 14.47 -18.66 -5.38
C VAL A 304 13.15 -18.90 -6.11
N ALA A 305 12.45 -17.85 -6.54
CA ALA A 305 11.33 -17.98 -7.45
C ALA A 305 11.79 -18.72 -8.72
N PRO A 306 11.10 -19.77 -9.19
CA PRO A 306 11.53 -20.53 -10.35
C PRO A 306 11.60 -19.60 -11.56
N SER A 307 12.79 -19.50 -12.17
CA SER A 307 12.95 -18.79 -13.43
C SER A 307 12.05 -19.40 -14.51
N ALA A 308 11.67 -18.63 -15.53
CA ALA A 308 10.93 -19.14 -16.71
C ALA A 308 11.63 -20.34 -17.40
N SER A 309 12.92 -20.55 -17.13
CA SER A 309 13.73 -21.69 -17.57
C SER A 309 13.69 -22.93 -16.66
N GLY A 310 12.89 -22.94 -15.60
CA GLY A 310 12.69 -24.11 -14.72
C GLY A 310 13.91 -24.54 -13.90
N LYS A 311 14.97 -23.72 -13.86
CA LYS A 311 16.16 -23.95 -13.03
C LYS A 311 16.23 -22.89 -11.94
N ALA A 312 16.23 -23.33 -10.68
CA ALA A 312 16.73 -22.52 -9.57
C ALA A 312 18.23 -22.32 -9.81
N GLN A 313 18.63 -21.10 -10.15
CA GLN A 313 20.05 -20.74 -10.28
C GLN A 313 20.46 -20.02 -9.01
N ASN A 314 20.94 -20.78 -8.02
CA ASN A 314 21.48 -20.21 -6.79
C ASN A 314 22.85 -19.51 -7.00
N SER A 315 23.33 -19.39 -8.23
CA SER A 315 24.60 -18.75 -8.55
C SER A 315 24.61 -18.31 -10.01
N ARG A 316 24.12 -17.10 -10.31
CA ARG A 316 24.46 -16.43 -11.56
C ARG A 316 25.79 -15.70 -11.38
N PRO A 317 26.64 -15.59 -12.42
CA PRO A 317 27.74 -14.64 -12.38
C PRO A 317 27.18 -13.24 -12.05
N GLY A 318 27.88 -12.53 -11.16
CA GLY A 318 27.44 -11.22 -10.67
C GLY A 318 27.07 -10.30 -11.84
N LEU A 319 25.90 -9.68 -11.75
CA LEU A 319 25.45 -8.70 -12.74
C LEU A 319 26.36 -7.47 -12.69
N ASP A 320 26.74 -6.95 -13.86
CA ASP A 320 27.38 -5.64 -13.93
C ASP A 320 26.43 -4.52 -13.45
N ASP A 321 26.99 -3.35 -13.14
CA ASP A 321 26.24 -2.21 -12.59
C ASP A 321 25.07 -1.77 -13.49
N ALA A 322 25.25 -1.81 -14.82
CA ALA A 322 24.21 -1.41 -15.77
C ALA A 322 23.04 -2.41 -15.76
N SER A 323 23.36 -3.70 -15.78
CA SER A 323 22.40 -4.80 -15.70
C SER A 323 21.66 -4.78 -14.36
N MET A 324 22.37 -4.53 -13.24
CA MET A 324 21.73 -4.42 -11.93
C MET A 324 20.78 -3.23 -11.85
N ARG A 325 21.16 -2.07 -12.39
CA ARG A 325 20.24 -0.90 -12.49
C ARG A 325 18.99 -1.23 -13.30
N GLN A 326 19.15 -1.95 -14.41
CA GLN A 326 18.03 -2.41 -15.22
C GLN A 326 17.12 -3.36 -14.42
N ARG A 327 17.69 -4.33 -13.69
CA ARG A 327 16.92 -5.26 -12.84
C ARG A 327 16.15 -4.54 -11.74
N LEU A 328 16.77 -3.58 -11.05
CA LEU A 328 16.09 -2.78 -10.03
C LEU A 328 14.91 -1.99 -10.64
N ASN A 329 15.10 -1.44 -11.84
CA ASN A 329 14.02 -0.77 -12.56
C ASN A 329 12.90 -1.74 -12.97
N GLU A 330 13.25 -2.94 -13.44
CA GLU A 330 12.26 -4.00 -13.76
C GLU A 330 11.45 -4.37 -12.51
N VAL A 331 12.09 -4.57 -11.36
CA VAL A 331 11.39 -4.85 -10.09
C VAL A 331 10.44 -3.70 -9.74
N TYR A 332 10.89 -2.45 -9.87
CA TYR A 332 10.06 -1.27 -9.62
C TYR A 332 8.85 -1.18 -10.56
N GLU A 333 9.03 -1.35 -11.87
CA GLU A 333 7.96 -1.30 -12.88
C GLU A 333 6.94 -2.44 -12.70
N HIS A 334 7.39 -3.61 -12.22
CA HIS A 334 6.52 -4.72 -11.86
C HIS A 334 5.97 -4.63 -10.42
N TYR A 335 5.89 -3.43 -9.85
CA TYR A 335 5.29 -3.17 -8.53
C TYR A 335 5.97 -3.93 -7.39
N GLY A 336 7.30 -4.01 -7.45
CA GLY A 336 8.16 -4.60 -6.45
C GLY A 336 8.16 -6.12 -6.39
N ARG A 337 7.72 -6.79 -7.46
CA ARG A 337 7.86 -8.23 -7.61
C ARG A 337 9.30 -8.60 -7.92
N TYR A 338 9.89 -9.48 -7.12
CA TYR A 338 11.25 -10.01 -7.33
C TYR A 338 11.29 -11.15 -8.37
N GLU A 339 10.50 -11.04 -9.43
CA GLU A 339 10.48 -12.04 -10.51
C GLU A 339 11.83 -12.04 -11.24
N ASN A 340 12.62 -13.10 -11.06
CA ASN A 340 13.93 -13.33 -11.70
C ASN A 340 15.12 -12.52 -11.17
N VAL A 341 14.99 -11.86 -10.00
CA VAL A 341 16.09 -11.15 -9.32
C VAL A 341 16.17 -11.66 -7.89
N GLN A 342 17.34 -12.15 -7.48
CA GLN A 342 17.54 -12.58 -6.10
C GLN A 342 17.99 -11.42 -5.21
N PRO A 343 17.44 -11.26 -3.99
CA PRO A 343 17.89 -10.23 -3.06
C PRO A 343 19.39 -10.28 -2.77
N ALA A 344 19.97 -11.48 -2.70
CA ALA A 344 21.41 -11.66 -2.51
C ALA A 344 22.24 -11.10 -3.69
N GLU A 345 21.75 -11.18 -4.93
CA GLU A 345 22.40 -10.57 -6.11
C GLU A 345 22.45 -9.05 -5.96
N ILE A 346 21.37 -8.43 -5.47
CA ILE A 346 21.32 -6.99 -5.21
C ILE A 346 22.30 -6.63 -4.09
N ALA A 347 22.31 -7.39 -3.00
CA ALA A 347 23.23 -7.16 -1.88
C ALA A 347 24.70 -7.25 -2.31
N ALA A 348 25.05 -8.20 -3.17
CA ALA A 348 26.40 -8.43 -3.69
C ALA A 348 26.83 -7.44 -4.80
N SER A 349 25.94 -6.56 -5.26
CA SER A 349 26.25 -5.59 -6.31
C SER A 349 27.35 -4.61 -5.92
N THR A 350 28.19 -4.23 -6.90
CA THR A 350 29.21 -3.18 -6.79
C THR A 350 28.66 -1.76 -6.77
N LEU A 351 27.36 -1.56 -7.06
CA LEU A 351 26.69 -0.27 -6.95
C LEU A 351 26.78 0.29 -5.52
N PRO A 352 26.89 1.62 -5.31
CA PRO A 352 27.00 2.21 -3.97
C PRO A 352 25.85 1.85 -3.02
N GLY A 353 26.16 1.63 -1.73
CA GLY A 353 25.19 1.12 -0.75
C GLY A 353 24.01 2.06 -0.54
N ALA A 354 24.28 3.37 -0.47
CA ALA A 354 23.25 4.40 -0.39
C ALA A 354 22.30 4.38 -1.60
N PHE A 355 22.83 4.15 -2.80
CA PHE A 355 22.00 4.04 -4.01
C PHE A 355 21.07 2.82 -3.93
N LEU A 356 21.60 1.66 -3.53
CA LEU A 356 20.78 0.45 -3.37
C LEU A 356 19.70 0.63 -2.31
N ILE A 357 20.01 1.22 -1.16
CA ILE A 357 19.03 1.51 -0.11
C ILE A 357 17.92 2.40 -0.64
N GLU A 358 18.24 3.46 -1.39
CA GLU A 358 17.25 4.34 -2.00
C GLU A 358 16.35 3.57 -2.99
N GLN A 359 16.94 2.79 -3.90
CA GLN A 359 16.16 2.04 -4.90
C GLN A 359 15.26 0.98 -4.25
N VAL A 360 15.77 0.20 -3.31
CA VAL A 360 14.98 -0.82 -2.61
C VAL A 360 13.89 -0.19 -1.75
N THR A 361 14.13 1.00 -1.17
CA THR A 361 13.08 1.76 -0.48
C THR A 361 11.95 2.14 -1.43
N ARG A 362 12.28 2.64 -2.63
CA ARG A 362 11.28 2.98 -3.66
C ARG A 362 10.52 1.74 -4.14
N ILE A 363 11.20 0.61 -4.33
CA ILE A 363 10.60 -0.68 -4.66
C ILE A 363 9.59 -1.09 -3.59
N ARG A 364 9.99 -1.08 -2.31
CA ARG A 364 9.12 -1.40 -1.18
C ARG A 364 7.87 -0.50 -1.15
N GLU A 365 8.06 0.81 -1.31
CA GLU A 365 6.95 1.77 -1.35
C GLU A 365 5.98 1.48 -2.51
N ARG A 366 6.51 1.05 -3.66
CA ARG A 366 5.71 0.65 -4.83
C ARG A 366 4.92 -0.64 -4.58
N SER A 367 5.46 -1.59 -3.82
CA SER A 367 4.79 -2.85 -3.49
C SER A 367 3.48 -2.65 -2.71
N PHE A 368 3.37 -1.59 -1.89
CA PHE A 368 2.12 -1.29 -1.17
C PHE A 368 0.94 -0.93 -2.09
N LEU A 369 1.18 -0.65 -3.36
CA LEU A 369 0.12 -0.45 -4.36
C LEU A 369 -0.62 -1.75 -4.71
N ARG A 370 -0.05 -2.91 -4.38
CA ARG A 370 -0.60 -4.23 -4.70
C ARG A 370 -1.19 -4.86 -3.44
N VAL A 371 -2.52 -4.87 -3.31
CA VAL A 371 -3.19 -5.43 -2.13
C VAL A 371 -3.34 -6.96 -2.27
N THR A 372 -2.25 -7.70 -2.03
CA THR A 372 -2.22 -9.17 -2.09
C THR A 372 -1.31 -9.76 -1.00
N GLY A 373 -1.51 -11.04 -0.66
CA GLY A 373 -0.60 -11.75 0.26
C GLY A 373 0.83 -11.87 -0.29
N GLU A 374 0.98 -12.05 -1.61
CA GLU A 374 2.29 -12.03 -2.28
C GLU A 374 3.00 -10.67 -2.12
N ALA A 375 2.27 -9.56 -2.18
CA ALA A 375 2.88 -8.24 -2.01
C ALA A 375 3.46 -8.05 -0.61
N LEU A 376 2.79 -8.58 0.44
CA LEU A 376 3.36 -8.61 1.79
C LEU A 376 4.67 -9.42 1.82
N SER A 377 4.73 -10.55 1.11
CA SER A 377 5.97 -11.33 1.00
C SER A 377 7.09 -10.54 0.31
N ASP A 378 6.78 -9.81 -0.77
CA ASP A 378 7.74 -8.93 -1.46
C ASP A 378 8.20 -7.75 -0.58
N ILE A 379 7.30 -7.18 0.23
CA ILE A 379 7.60 -6.10 1.18
C ILE A 379 8.56 -6.64 2.25
N ASP A 380 8.31 -7.85 2.77
CA ASP A 380 9.19 -8.48 3.76
C ASP A 380 10.58 -8.78 3.19
N MET A 381 10.63 -9.25 1.95
CA MET A 381 11.88 -9.46 1.21
C MET A 381 12.64 -8.13 1.04
N SER A 382 11.94 -7.06 0.71
CA SER A 382 12.52 -5.71 0.61
C SER A 382 13.02 -5.21 1.98
N ASN A 383 12.29 -5.47 3.07
CA ASN A 383 12.72 -5.10 4.42
C ASN A 383 13.97 -5.86 4.85
N THR A 384 14.01 -7.17 4.59
CA THR A 384 15.18 -8.00 4.88
C THR A 384 16.39 -7.50 4.10
N LEU A 385 16.24 -7.24 2.79
CA LEU A 385 17.30 -6.67 1.95
C LEU A 385 17.74 -5.28 2.43
N LEU A 386 16.81 -4.39 2.78
CA LEU A 386 17.13 -3.06 3.33
C LEU A 386 17.91 -3.16 4.64
N ASN A 387 17.52 -4.08 5.52
CA ASN A 387 18.23 -4.32 6.76
C ASN A 387 19.66 -4.77 6.48
N THR A 388 19.85 -5.77 5.61
CA THR A 388 21.17 -6.26 5.19
C THR A 388 22.02 -5.14 4.59
N LEU A 389 21.49 -4.37 3.63
CA LEU A 389 22.23 -3.29 2.96
C LEU A 389 22.71 -2.20 3.93
N ARG A 390 22.02 -1.96 5.04
CA ARG A 390 22.45 -0.97 6.04
C ARG A 390 23.69 -1.38 6.84
N TYR A 391 24.04 -2.66 6.87
CA TYR A 391 25.29 -3.14 7.45
C TYR A 391 26.46 -3.08 6.48
N ARG A 392 26.23 -2.72 5.21
CA ARG A 392 27.27 -2.71 4.20
C ARG A 392 28.27 -1.58 4.48
N PRO A 393 29.60 -1.79 4.41
CA PRO A 393 30.59 -0.81 4.86
C PRO A 393 30.53 0.56 4.17
N ASP A 394 30.06 0.62 2.92
CA ASP A 394 29.91 1.85 2.13
C ASP A 394 28.49 2.45 2.19
N ALA A 395 27.60 1.90 3.02
CA ALA A 395 26.31 2.51 3.31
C ALA A 395 26.49 3.71 4.25
N ALA A 396 25.69 4.77 4.04
CA ALA A 396 25.72 5.94 4.90
C ALA A 396 25.37 5.54 6.36
N GLY A 397 26.35 5.67 7.26
CA GLY A 397 26.18 5.33 8.68
C GLY A 397 26.57 3.90 9.08
N ALA A 398 27.14 3.09 8.20
CA ALA A 398 27.73 1.81 8.59
C ALA A 398 29.01 2.06 9.42
N LYS A 399 29.16 1.33 10.54
CA LYS A 399 30.43 1.28 11.27
C LYS A 399 31.45 0.50 10.42
N PRO A 400 32.72 0.93 10.39
CA PRO A 400 33.78 0.21 9.69
C PRO A 400 34.01 -1.21 10.24
#